data_AF-A0A0C3HR26-F1
#
_entry.id   AF-A0A0C3HR26-F1
#
_cell.length_a   1.000
_cell.length_b   1.000
_cell.length_c   1.000
_cell.angle_alpha   90.00
_cell.angle_beta   90.00
_cell.angle_gamma   90.00
#
_symmetry.space_group_name_H-M   'P 1'
#
loop_
_entity.id
_entity.type
_entity.pdbx_description
1 polymer ?
#
loop_
_entity_poly.entity_id
_entity_poly.type
_entity_poly.pdbx_seq_one_letter_code
_entity_poly.pdbx_strand_id
1 'polypeptide(L)'
;GVGPLRVLKHKETGATRILLRADPRGTIVLNKSLLAGVKYEVTEKTIKFPAAGEPGKGLETWLLQLKTPAFAQELGKVMEENKPSS
;
A
#
# COMPACT_ATOMS: atom_id res chain seq x y z
N GLY A 1 12.55 -3.14 -2.53
CA GLY A 1 13.41 -2.09 -1.95
C GLY A 1 13.01 -1.83 -0.51
N VAL A 2 13.91 -1.26 0.31
CA VAL A 2 13.65 -0.97 1.74
C VAL A 2 13.75 0.53 1.94
N GLY A 3 12.83 1.08 2.73
CA GLY A 3 12.84 2.50 3.08
C GLY A 3 11.51 2.96 3.67
N PRO A 4 11.28 4.28 3.79
CA PRO A 4 10.06 4.82 4.37
C PRO A 4 8.84 4.55 3.49
N LEU A 5 7.78 4.05 4.13
CA LEU A 5 6.48 3.80 3.53
C LEU A 5 5.46 4.82 4.02
N ARG A 6 4.61 5.32 3.12
CA ARG A 6 3.53 6.27 3.45
C ARG A 6 2.24 5.92 2.73
N VAL A 7 1.12 6.09 3.42
CA VAL A 7 -0.22 6.17 2.82
C VAL A 7 -0.54 7.64 2.63
N LEU A 8 -0.87 8.04 1.41
CA LEU A 8 -1.11 9.43 1.03
C LEU A 8 -2.51 9.57 0.46
N LYS A 9 -3.23 10.61 0.90
CA LYS A 9 -4.55 11.00 0.36
C LYS A 9 -4.45 12.31 -0.39
N HIS A 10 -4.94 12.35 -1.62
CA HIS A 10 -5.05 13.58 -2.39
C HIS A 10 -6.16 14.44 -1.79
N LYS A 11 -5.88 15.72 -1.53
CA LYS A 11 -6.80 16.60 -0.80
C LYS A 11 -8.07 16.95 -1.59
N GLU A 12 -7.95 17.10 -2.91
CA GLU A 12 -9.07 17.55 -3.76
C GLU A 12 -9.89 16.38 -4.29
N THR A 13 -9.23 15.30 -4.73
CA THR A 13 -9.90 14.15 -5.36
C THR A 13 -10.20 13.02 -4.38
N GLY A 14 -9.64 13.08 -3.16
CA GLY A 14 -9.76 12.00 -2.18
C GLY A 14 -8.98 10.73 -2.54
N ALA A 15 -8.33 10.66 -3.70
CA ALA A 15 -7.61 9.48 -4.17
C ALA A 15 -6.47 9.11 -3.23
N THR A 16 -6.44 7.84 -2.80
CA THR A 16 -5.46 7.32 -1.86
C THR A 16 -4.46 6.39 -2.52
N ARG A 17 -3.20 6.46 -2.08
CA ARG A 17 -2.10 5.67 -2.63
C ARG A 17 -1.12 5.25 -1.55
N ILE A 18 -0.45 4.13 -1.77
CA ILE A 18 0.69 3.67 -0.99
C ILE A 18 1.98 3.96 -1.73
N LEU A 19 2.95 4.58 -1.04
CA LEU A 19 4.23 5.00 -1.59
C LEU A 19 5.38 4.46 -0.74
N LEU A 20 6.32 3.75 -1.37
CA LEU A 20 7.59 3.33 -0.80
C LEU A 20 8.73 3.93 -1.61
N ARG A 21 9.64 4.61 -0.92
CA ARG A 21 10.90 5.09 -1.50
C ARG A 21 12.06 4.31 -0.91
N ALA A 22 13.00 3.87 -1.74
CA ALA A 22 14.20 3.18 -1.28
C ALA A 22 15.16 4.16 -0.61
N ASP A 23 15.78 3.76 0.50
CA ASP A 23 16.88 4.49 1.14
C ASP A 23 18.25 4.01 0.60
N PRO A 24 19.25 4.88 0.42
CA PRO A 24 19.24 6.35 0.55
C PRO A 24 18.87 7.09 -0.76
N ARG A 25 18.76 6.38 -1.89
CA ARG A 25 18.60 7.00 -3.22
C ARG A 25 17.24 7.68 -3.45
N GLY A 26 16.22 7.40 -2.64
CA GLY A 26 14.89 7.97 -2.76
C GLY A 26 14.08 7.47 -3.96
N THR A 27 14.54 6.42 -4.65
CA THR A 27 13.86 5.86 -5.83
C THR A 27 12.51 5.26 -5.45
N ILE A 28 11.51 5.40 -6.33
CA ILE A 28 10.17 4.88 -6.08
C ILE A 28 10.19 3.36 -6.30
N VAL A 29 9.88 2.61 -5.25
CA VAL A 29 9.81 1.14 -5.25
C VAL A 29 8.37 0.69 -5.41
N LEU A 30 7.44 1.41 -4.77
CA LEU A 30 6.01 1.16 -4.82
C LEU A 30 5.31 2.50 -4.91
N ASN A 31 4.40 2.65 -5.87
CA ASN A 31 3.49 3.79 -5.96
C ASN A 31 2.21 3.28 -6.61
N LYS A 32 1.24 2.86 -5.79
CA LYS A 32 0.01 2.23 -6.25
C LYS A 32 -1.19 2.83 -5.55
N SER A 33 -2.28 3.01 -6.27
CA SER A 33 -3.56 3.42 -5.70
C SER A 33 -4.12 2.31 -4.82
N LEU A 34 -4.79 2.68 -3.74
CA LEU A 34 -5.61 1.75 -2.98
C LEU A 34 -6.89 1.44 -3.78
N LEU A 35 -7.30 0.19 -3.76
CA LEU A 35 -8.49 -0.30 -4.47
C LEU A 35 -9.65 -0.50 -3.50
N ALA A 36 -10.85 -0.11 -3.93
CA ALA A 36 -12.10 -0.47 -3.26
C ALA A 36 -12.41 -1.96 -3.47
N GLY A 37 -13.24 -2.55 -2.60
CA GLY A 37 -13.79 -3.90 -2.80
C GLY A 37 -12.80 -5.08 -2.69
N VAL A 38 -11.52 -4.81 -2.48
CA VAL A 38 -10.50 -5.84 -2.22
C VAL A 38 -10.19 -5.93 -0.73
N LYS A 39 -9.67 -7.05 -0.23
CA LYS A 39 -9.24 -7.19 1.18
C LYS A 39 -7.73 -7.06 1.30
N TYR A 40 -7.25 -6.37 2.33
CA TYR A 40 -5.83 -6.35 2.69
C TYR A 40 -5.60 -7.33 3.85
N GLU A 41 -4.78 -8.34 3.59
CA GLU A 41 -4.55 -9.42 4.54
C GLU A 41 -3.26 -9.15 5.31
N VAL A 42 -3.40 -8.98 6.62
CA VAL A 42 -2.25 -8.85 7.52
C VAL A 42 -1.94 -10.22 8.11
N THR A 43 -0.70 -10.66 7.98
CA THR A 43 -0.20 -11.91 8.57
C THR A 43 1.12 -11.62 9.26
N GLU A 44 1.11 -11.71 10.59
CA GLU A 44 2.26 -11.37 11.44
C GLU A 44 2.84 -9.99 11.09
N LYS A 45 4.04 -9.95 10.51
CA LYS A 45 4.77 -8.74 10.08
C LYS A 45 4.57 -8.41 8.60
N THR A 46 3.65 -9.08 7.92
CA THR A 46 3.45 -8.92 6.48
C THR A 46 2.04 -8.46 6.13
N ILE A 47 1.92 -7.72 5.04
CA ILE A 47 0.65 -7.31 4.46
C ILE A 47 0.61 -7.77 3.01
N LYS A 48 -0.41 -8.55 2.66
CA LYS A 48 -0.74 -8.90 1.29
C LYS A 48 -1.89 -8.02 0.81
N PHE A 49 -1.71 -7.37 -0.33
CA PHE A 49 -2.78 -6.57 -0.92
C PHE A 49 -2.71 -6.61 -2.44
N PRO A 50 -3.88 -6.70 -3.12
CA PRO A 50 -3.94 -6.51 -4.56
C PRO A 50 -3.85 -5.03 -4.91
N ALA A 51 -3.17 -4.73 -6.01
CA ALA A 51 -3.04 -3.41 -6.60
C ALA A 51 -3.21 -3.50 -8.12
N ALA A 52 -3.52 -2.37 -8.75
CA ALA A 52 -3.56 -2.30 -10.21
C ALA A 52 -2.15 -2.54 -10.79
N GLY A 53 -2.05 -3.49 -11.71
CA GLY A 53 -0.88 -3.76 -12.53
C GLY A 53 -0.54 -2.61 -13.45
N GLU A 54 0.47 -2.82 -14.29
CA GLU A 54 0.67 -1.94 -15.45
C GLU A 54 -0.58 -1.93 -16.35
N PRO A 55 -0.81 -0.87 -17.13
CA PRO A 55 -1.94 -0.80 -18.05
C PRO A 55 -2.05 -2.06 -18.91
N GLY A 56 -3.19 -2.75 -18.84
CA GLY A 56 -3.43 -4.01 -19.57
C GLY A 56 -2.96 -5.29 -18.87
N LYS A 57 -2.29 -5.21 -17.71
CA LYS A 57 -1.80 -6.39 -16.96
C LYS A 57 -2.69 -6.85 -15.79
N GLY A 58 -3.87 -6.26 -15.62
CA GLY A 58 -4.83 -6.68 -14.59
C GLY A 58 -4.39 -6.31 -13.17
N LEU A 59 -4.76 -7.14 -12.18
CA LEU A 59 -4.35 -6.96 -10.78
C LEU A 59 -3.06 -7.72 -10.49
N GLU A 60 -2.18 -7.11 -9.68
CA GLU A 60 -0.99 -7.74 -9.12
C GLU A 60 -1.06 -7.75 -7.60
N THR A 61 -0.61 -8.84 -6.98
CA THR A 61 -0.60 -8.96 -5.51
C THR A 61 0.77 -8.60 -4.96
N TRP A 62 0.79 -7.61 -4.07
CA TRP A 62 1.98 -7.16 -3.37
C TRP A 62 2.07 -7.77 -1.98
N LEU A 63 3.29 -8.13 -1.58
CA LEU A 63 3.64 -8.52 -0.21
C LEU A 63 4.58 -7.47 0.37
N LEU A 64 4.16 -6.80 1.43
CA LEU A 64 5.01 -5.90 2.22
C LEU A 64 5.42 -6.57 3.51
N GLN A 65 6.68 -6.40 3.90
CA GLN A 65 7.18 -6.84 5.20
C GLN A 65 7.59 -5.63 6.03
N LEU A 66 7.03 -5.55 7.23
CA LEU A 66 7.26 -4.51 8.22
C LEU A 66 8.21 -5.03 9.30
N LYS A 67 8.74 -4.12 10.11
CA LYS A 67 9.68 -4.48 11.19
C LYS A 67 9.01 -5.26 12.31
N THR A 68 7.76 -4.92 12.64
CA THR A 68 7.01 -5.53 13.74
C THR A 68 5.60 -5.92 13.29
N PRO A 69 4.97 -6.92 13.94
CA PRO A 69 3.58 -7.25 13.66
C PRO A 69 2.61 -6.10 13.95
N ALA A 70 2.88 -5.32 15.00
CA ALA A 70 2.08 -4.14 15.34
C ALA A 70 2.03 -3.12 14.19
N PHE A 71 3.16 -2.86 13.53
CA PHE A 71 3.17 -1.96 12.36
C PHE A 71 2.41 -2.53 11.16
N ALA A 72 2.44 -3.85 10.97
CA ALA A 72 1.66 -4.47 9.89
C ALA A 72 0.15 -4.36 10.16
N GLN A 73 -0.27 -4.55 11.41
CA GLN A 73 -1.67 -4.37 11.82
C GLN A 73 -2.12 -2.92 11.69
N GLU A 74 -1.33 -1.97 12.17
CA GLU A 74 -1.63 -0.54 12.08
C GLU A 74 -1.72 -0.08 10.62
N LEU A 75 -0.72 -0.44 9.80
CA LEU A 75 -0.73 -0.10 8.39
C LEU A 75 -1.91 -0.74 7.65
N GLY A 76 -2.23 -2.01 7.93
CA GLY A 76 -3.40 -2.68 7.36
C GLY A 76 -4.69 -1.95 7.70
N LYS A 77 -4.87 -1.55 8.97
CA LYS A 77 -6.02 -0.75 9.42
C LYS A 77 -6.09 0.59 8.69
N VAL A 78 -4.98 1.33 8.63
CA VAL A 78 -4.91 2.63 7.93
C VAL A 78 -5.24 2.47 6.45
N MET A 79 -4.73 1.43 5.79
CA MET A 79 -5.01 1.16 4.38
C MET A 79 -6.49 0.84 4.15
N GLU A 80 -7.12 0.04 5.02
CA GLU A 80 -8.55 -0.27 4.97
C GLU A 80 -9.42 0.98 5.19
N GLU A 81 -9.13 1.78 6.21
CA GLU A 81 -9.85 3.03 6.53
C GLU A 81 -9.73 4.10 5.44
N ASN A 82 -8.67 4.04 4.62
CA ASN A 82 -8.39 5.01 3.57
C ASN A 82 -8.68 4.48 2.17
N LYS A 83 -9.43 3.38 2.01
CA LYS A 83 -9.87 2.96 0.68
C LYS A 83 -10.78 4.01 0.03
N PRO A 84 -10.74 4.14 -1.30
CA PRO A 84 -11.76 4.91 -2.00
C PRO A 84 -13.14 4.30 -1.72
N SER A 85 -14.12 5.17 -1.51
CA SER A 85 -15.53 4.77 -1.39
C SER A 85 -16.08 4.63 -2.81
N SER A 86 -16.18 3.38 -3.27
CA SER A 86 -16.62 2.94 -4.61
C SER A 86 -15.61 3.10 -5.74
#